data_AF-A0A2V7RIN2-F1
#
_entry.id   AF-A0A2V7RIN2-F1
#
_cell.length_a   1.000
_cell.length_b   1.000
_cell.length_c   1.000
_cell.angle_alpha   90.00
_cell.angle_beta   90.00
_cell.angle_gamma   90.00
#
_symmetry.space_group_name_H-M   'P 1'
#
loop_
_entity.id
_entity.type
_entity.pdbx_description
1 polymer ?
#
loop_
_entity_poly.entity_id
_entity_poly.type
_entity_poly.pdbx_seq_one_letter_code
_entity_poly.pdbx_strand_id
1 'polypeptide(L)'
;MDGPEFQRLADIEVDQVQPEPQGFTLTGEGPDHSRYRLDVHFELPLDARTRSVLGELLSHSELTISRRAPASPLDALRARRDRAHRR
;
A
#
# COMPACT_ATOMS: atom_id res chain seq x y z
N MET A 1 12.29 12.61 24.10
CA MET A 1 11.16 13.05 23.25
C MET A 1 10.98 11.98 22.20
N ASP A 2 9.91 11.22 22.34
CA ASP A 2 9.53 10.15 21.41
C ASP A 2 9.16 10.79 20.08
N GLY A 3 9.98 10.56 19.05
CA GLY A 3 9.64 10.95 17.68
C GLY A 3 8.36 10.25 17.22
N PRO A 4 7.74 10.71 16.13
CA PRO A 4 6.55 10.06 15.59
C PRO A 4 6.88 8.58 15.30
N GLU A 5 6.03 7.69 15.81
CA GLU A 5 6.17 6.24 15.66
C GLU A 5 6.24 5.82 14.18
N PHE A 6 5.66 6.62 13.28
CA PHE A 6 5.73 6.44 11.83
C PHE A 6 6.27 7.72 11.16
N GLN A 7 7.25 7.55 10.29
CA GLN A 7 7.78 8.57 9.40
C GLN A 7 7.03 8.52 8.06
N ARG A 8 6.42 9.65 7.67
CA ARG A 8 5.80 9.83 6.34
C ARG A 8 6.89 9.78 5.26
N LEU A 9 6.60 9.07 4.17
CA LEU A 9 7.54 8.83 3.07
C LEU A 9 7.10 9.46 1.77
N ALA A 10 5.81 9.37 1.45
CA ALA A 10 5.27 9.85 0.20
C ALA A 10 3.77 10.03 0.30
N ASP A 11 3.29 11.00 -0.46
CA ASP A 11 1.89 11.31 -0.69
C ASP A 11 1.66 11.16 -2.17
N ILE A 12 0.71 10.30 -2.51
CA ILE A 12 0.53 9.85 -3.89
C ILE A 12 -0.93 10.04 -4.24
N GLU A 13 -1.17 10.96 -5.15
CA GLU A 13 -2.47 11.06 -5.81
C GLU A 13 -2.65 9.82 -6.70
N VAL A 14 -3.78 9.13 -6.54
CA VAL A 14 -4.09 7.96 -7.36
C VAL A 14 -4.54 8.43 -8.75
N ASP A 15 -3.78 8.07 -9.78
CA ASP A 15 -4.08 8.41 -11.17
C ASP A 15 -4.83 7.28 -11.91
N GLN A 16 -4.65 6.04 -11.45
CA GLN A 16 -5.21 4.86 -12.09
C GLN A 16 -5.61 3.82 -11.05
N VAL A 17 -6.82 3.28 -11.23
CA VAL A 17 -7.33 2.14 -10.48
C VAL A 17 -7.66 1.02 -11.44
N GLN A 18 -7.00 -0.12 -11.28
CA GLN A 18 -7.26 -1.32 -12.06
C GLN A 18 -7.94 -2.37 -11.16
N PRO A 19 -9.19 -2.77 -11.45
CA PRO A 19 -9.83 -3.85 -10.72
C PRO A 19 -9.17 -5.19 -11.07
N GLU A 20 -8.84 -5.94 -10.03
CA GLU A 20 -8.26 -7.29 -10.09
C GLU A 20 -9.26 -8.33 -9.57
N PRO A 21 -9.08 -9.64 -9.86
CA PRO A 21 -10.00 -10.67 -9.40
C PRO A 21 -10.26 -10.67 -7.88
N GLN A 22 -9.26 -10.28 -7.08
CA GLN A 22 -9.32 -10.24 -5.61
C GLN A 22 -8.90 -8.87 -5.04
N GLY A 23 -9.13 -7.78 -5.78
CA GLY A 23 -8.91 -6.43 -5.26
C GLY A 23 -8.61 -5.39 -6.33
N PHE A 24 -7.60 -4.56 -6.10
CA PHE A 24 -7.27 -3.45 -6.98
C PHE A 24 -5.77 -3.20 -7.03
N THR A 25 -5.27 -2.82 -8.20
CA THR A 25 -3.96 -2.19 -8.35
C THR A 25 -4.16 -0.69 -8.52
N LEU A 26 -3.47 0.09 -7.70
CA LEU A 26 -3.47 1.55 -7.70
C LEU A 26 -2.12 2.05 -8.21
N THR A 27 -2.11 3.02 -9.11
CA THR A 27 -0.88 3.75 -9.46
C THR A 27 -1.02 5.24 -9.22
N GLY A 28 0.12 5.89 -9.08
CA GLY A 28 0.23 7.34 -8.95
C GLY A 28 1.69 7.77 -8.99
N GLU A 29 1.90 9.08 -9.09
CA GLU A 29 3.23 9.69 -9.04
C GLU A 29 3.45 10.31 -7.66
N GLY A 30 4.61 10.03 -7.06
CA GLY A 30 5.01 10.64 -5.80
C GLY A 30 5.71 11.99 -6.00
N PRO A 31 6.02 12.69 -4.89
CA PRO A 31 6.70 14.00 -4.94
C PRO A 31 8.13 13.94 -5.50
N ASP A 32 8.70 12.75 -5.61
CA ASP A 32 10.00 12.48 -6.21
C ASP A 32 9.92 12.14 -7.71
N HIS A 33 8.75 12.32 -8.33
CA HIS A 33 8.44 11.91 -9.70
C HIS A 33 8.59 10.40 -9.96
N SER A 34 8.70 9.60 -8.89
CA SER A 34 8.69 8.15 -9.01
C SER A 34 7.26 7.66 -9.18
N ARG A 35 7.08 6.67 -10.05
CA ARG A 35 5.79 5.97 -10.17
C ARG A 35 5.66 4.93 -9.07
N TYR A 36 4.57 5.01 -8.33
CA TYR A 36 4.21 4.05 -7.29
C TYR A 36 3.14 3.09 -7.79
N ARG A 37 3.20 1.86 -7.30
CA ARG A 37 2.18 0.84 -7.48
C ARG A 37 1.83 0.23 -6.13
N LEU A 38 0.55 0.29 -5.76
CA LEU A 38 0.01 -0.35 -4.56
C LEU A 38 -1.00 -1.42 -4.96
N ASP A 39 -0.79 -2.64 -4.48
CA ASP A 39 -1.69 -3.77 -4.71
C ASP A 39 -2.53 -4.00 -3.45
N VAL A 40 -3.85 -3.83 -3.56
CA VAL A 40 -4.84 -4.07 -2.51
C VAL A 40 -5.51 -5.41 -2.76
N HIS A 41 -5.52 -6.27 -1.73
CA HIS A 41 -6.09 -7.61 -1.81
C HIS A 41 -7.17 -7.80 -0.73
N PHE A 42 -8.30 -8.39 -1.11
CA PHE A 42 -9.38 -8.76 -0.19
C PHE A 42 -9.45 -10.27 -0.04
N GLU A 43 -9.53 -10.75 1.20
CA GLU A 43 -9.68 -12.18 1.50
C GLU A 43 -11.03 -12.74 1.02
N LEU A 44 -12.06 -11.89 0.99
CA LEU A 44 -13.40 -12.24 0.52
C LEU A 44 -13.64 -11.71 -0.89
N PRO A 45 -14.32 -12.47 -1.76
CA PRO A 45 -14.67 -12.00 -3.09
C PRO A 45 -15.63 -10.82 -3.01
N LEU A 46 -15.35 -9.77 -3.79
CA LEU A 46 -16.25 -8.65 -3.96
C LEU A 46 -17.24 -8.93 -5.08
N ASP A 47 -18.53 -8.74 -4.81
CA ASP A 47 -19.56 -8.70 -5.84
C ASP A 47 -19.31 -7.52 -6.82
N ALA A 48 -19.97 -7.57 -7.98
CA ALA A 48 -19.76 -6.58 -9.04
C ALA A 48 -20.11 -5.14 -8.61
N ARG A 49 -21.16 -4.96 -7.81
CA ARG A 49 -21.61 -3.63 -7.36
C ARG A 49 -20.61 -3.05 -6.37
N THR A 50 -20.21 -3.84 -5.37
CA THR A 50 -19.23 -3.46 -4.37
C THR A 50 -17.90 -3.12 -5.02
N ARG A 51 -17.47 -3.90 -6.03
CA ARG A 51 -16.25 -3.61 -6.80
C ARG A 51 -16.31 -2.28 -7.54
N SER A 52 -17.42 -1.96 -8.21
CA SER A 52 -17.58 -0.66 -8.88
C SER A 52 -17.53 0.50 -7.90
N VAL A 53 -18.23 0.40 -6.77
CA VAL A 53 -18.24 1.47 -5.75
C VAL A 53 -16.84 1.69 -5.18
N LEU A 54 -16.13 0.61 -4.82
CA LEU A 54 -14.78 0.73 -4.30
C LEU A 54 -13.80 1.27 -5.36
N GLY A 55 -13.91 0.84 -6.61
CA GLY A 55 -13.09 1.35 -7.70
C GLY A 55 -13.24 2.86 -7.87
N GLU A 56 -14.48 3.37 -7.85
CA GLU A 56 -14.76 4.80 -7.94
C GLU A 56 -14.13 5.55 -6.76
N LEU A 57 -14.38 5.09 -5.53
CA LEU A 57 -13.83 5.75 -4.33
C LEU A 57 -12.30 5.79 -4.34
N LEU A 58 -11.65 4.71 -4.79
CA LEU A 58 -10.19 4.64 -4.87
C LEU A 58 -9.64 5.57 -5.96
N SER A 59 -10.38 5.83 -7.04
CA SER A 59 -9.94 6.70 -8.13
C SER A 59 -9.88 8.19 -7.75
N HIS A 60 -10.60 8.58 -6.70
CA HIS A 60 -10.59 9.94 -6.15
C HIS A 60 -9.91 10.01 -4.77
N SER A 61 -8.92 9.15 -4.56
CA SER A 61 -8.23 9.02 -3.27
C SER A 61 -6.76 9.43 -3.34
N GLU A 62 -6.24 9.83 -2.18
CA GLU A 62 -4.81 10.05 -1.97
C GLU A 62 -4.26 8.96 -1.04
N LEU A 63 -3.09 8.43 -1.37
CA LEU A 63 -2.38 7.45 -0.56
C LEU A 63 -1.26 8.15 0.23
N THR A 64 -1.36 8.09 1.55
CA THR A 64 -0.25 8.39 2.46
C THR A 64 0.56 7.13 2.72
N ILE A 65 1.84 7.12 2.35
CA ILE A 65 2.78 6.05 2.72
C ILE A 65 3.62 6.50 3.91
N SER A 66 3.56 5.75 5.01
CA SER A 66 4.42 5.97 6.18
C SER A 66 5.11 4.67 6.60
N ARG A 67 6.33 4.77 7.14
CA ARG A 67 7.05 3.62 7.72
C ARG A 67 7.47 3.89 9.15
N ARG A 68 7.45 2.84 9.96
CA ARG A 68 8.17 2.80 11.24
C ARG A 68 9.53 2.15 10.99
N ALA A 69 10.61 2.80 11.43
CA ALA A 69 11.93 2.19 11.38
C ALA A 69 11.96 0.95 12.32
N PRO A 70 12.65 -0.14 11.94
CA PRO A 70 12.82 -1.28 12.83
C PRO A 70 13.56 -0.84 14.10
N ALA A 71 13.13 -1.34 15.26
CA ALA A 71 13.73 -1.01 16.55
C ALA A 71 15.22 -1.38 16.63
N SER A 72 15.65 -2.43 15.91
CA SER A 72 17.05 -2.77 15.72
C SER A 72 17.32 -3.38 14.32
N PRO A 73 18.56 -3.30 13.81
CA PRO A 73 18.95 -3.97 12.56
C PRO A 73 18.75 -5.50 12.60
N LEU A 74 18.86 -6.11 13.79
CA LEU A 74 18.64 -7.54 13.98
C LEU A 74 17.17 -7.93 13.77
N ASP A 75 16.23 -7.06 14.13
CA ASP A 75 14.79 -7.30 13.93
C ASP A 75 14.41 -7.22 12.45
N ALA A 76 15.07 -6.34 11.68
CA ALA A 76 14.93 -6.29 10.23
C ALA A 76 15.41 -7.59 9.55
N LEU A 77 16.55 -8.15 10.01
CA LEU A 77 17.09 -9.42 9.52
C LEU A 77 16.16 -10.60 9.84
N ARG A 78 15.62 -10.65 11.07
CA ARG A 78 14.65 -11.69 11.48
C ARG A 78 13.38 -11.63 10.64
N ALA A 79 12.79 -10.45 10.47
CA ALA A 79 11.59 -10.27 9.66
C ALA A 79 11.79 -10.71 8.19
N ARG A 80 12.97 -10.45 7.62
CA ARG A 80 13.32 -10.88 6.26
C ARG A 80 13.43 -12.40 6.16
N ARG A 81 14.02 -13.05 7.17
CA ARG A 81 14.13 -14.52 7.24
C ARG A 81 12.74 -15.18 7.31
N ASP A 82 11.86 -14.68 8.17
CA ASP A 82 10.54 -15.28 8.37
C ASP A 82 9.63 -15.17 7.13
N ARG A 83 9.81 -14.13 6.30
CA ARG A 83 9.12 -14.01 5.00
C ARG A 83 9.67 -14.99 3.96
N ALA A 84 10.98 -15.26 3.97
CA ALA A 84 11.59 -16.21 3.05
C ALA A 84 11.13 -17.65 3.30
N HIS A 85 10.83 -18.01 4.56
CA HIS A 85 10.30 -19.33 4.93
C HIS A 85 8.80 -19.50 4.70
N ARG A 86 8.09 -18.45 4.29
CA ARG A 86 6.63 -18.47 4.08
C ARG A 86 6.25 -18.55 2.58
N ARG A 87 7.23 -18.74 1.70
CA ARG A 87 7.07 -18.92 0.25
C ARG A 87 7.24 -20.37 -0.14
#